data_AF-A0A5E4EZB9-F1
#
_entry.id   AF-A0A5E4EZB9-F1
#
_cell.length_a   1.000
_cell.length_b   1.000
_cell.length_c   1.000
_cell.angle_alpha   90.00
_cell.angle_beta   90.00
_cell.angle_gamma   90.00
#
_symmetry.space_group_name_H-M   'P 1'
#
loop_
_entity.id
_entity.type
_entity.pdbx_description
1 polymer ?
#
loop_
_entity_poly.entity_id
_entity_poly.type
_entity_poly.pdbx_seq_one_letter_code
_entity_poly.pdbx_strand_id
1 'polypeptide(L)'
;MKALAAEVTSTFSHRLSPLNITVRELTGDMQLYKNELEETQMIVATPEKWDVITHKSSHMSLSMLVESTQTMIRIVGLSATLPNYLEFLRVNPEAGLFFFISSYRSVRLAQQYIGISEQNFTAHIELQNERCYKKFVESLRKGYQAMFISSLKDNLNAEVARGTVTNVKEACEWLGYMYLFIRMRLNPLVYGIGWDEVVADPSLSLKQRVLIANAARALDKNEMLRRHMNETEVIDMVAHSSEIENIVVRDEEQNELETLVQSSCPLEVKGTPKKHGKISILIQLYRSCGSMDTFSLVSDAAYISHRWSHHIDQWASQPPPSLLLILSRDALPPPKNV
;
A
#
# COMPACT_ATOMS: atom_id res chain seq x y z
N MET A 1 -4.74 1.95 -9.05
CA MET A 1 -5.89 1.49 -9.88
C MET A 1 -6.06 -0.03 -9.88
N LYS A 2 -4.99 -0.84 -9.96
CA LYS A 2 -5.07 -2.31 -9.83
C LYS A 2 -5.82 -2.79 -8.57
N ALA A 3 -5.57 -2.15 -7.42
CA ALA A 3 -6.28 -2.45 -6.18
C ALA A 3 -7.81 -2.30 -6.29
N LEU A 4 -8.28 -1.29 -7.04
CA LEU A 4 -9.72 -1.09 -7.29
C LEU A 4 -10.29 -2.20 -8.17
N ALA A 5 -9.57 -2.61 -9.22
CA ALA A 5 -10.00 -3.71 -10.09
C ALA A 5 -10.13 -5.04 -9.31
N ALA A 6 -9.18 -5.33 -8.42
CA ALA A 6 -9.24 -6.51 -7.54
C ALA A 6 -10.43 -6.44 -6.57
N GLU A 7 -10.66 -5.28 -5.93
CA GLU A 7 -11.80 -5.08 -5.02
C GLU A 7 -13.15 -5.22 -5.74
N VAL A 8 -13.27 -4.61 -6.92
CA VAL A 8 -14.47 -4.70 -7.77
C VAL A 8 -14.71 -6.15 -8.21
N THR A 9 -13.66 -6.86 -8.62
CA THR A 9 -13.76 -8.29 -8.99
C THR A 9 -14.26 -9.12 -7.82
N SER A 10 -13.70 -8.95 -6.63
CA SER A 10 -14.14 -9.66 -5.42
C SER A 10 -15.59 -9.35 -5.07
N THR A 11 -15.97 -8.07 -5.16
CA THR A 11 -17.33 -7.61 -4.83
C THR A 11 -18.37 -8.18 -5.79
N PHE A 12 -18.11 -8.12 -7.10
CA PHE A 12 -19.02 -8.67 -8.09
C PHE A 12 -19.05 -10.20 -8.09
N SER A 13 -17.90 -10.86 -7.89
CA SER A 13 -17.86 -12.33 -7.74
C SER A 13 -18.77 -12.80 -6.62
N HIS A 14 -18.71 -12.15 -5.45
CA HIS A 14 -19.58 -12.49 -4.33
C HIS A 14 -21.06 -12.18 -4.62
N ARG A 15 -21.36 -11.01 -5.18
CA ARG A 15 -22.75 -10.59 -5.44
C ARG A 15 -23.44 -11.36 -6.56
N LEU A 16 -22.68 -11.80 -7.56
CA LEU A 16 -23.19 -12.49 -8.74
C LEU A 16 -23.05 -14.03 -8.65
N SER A 17 -22.39 -14.53 -7.60
CA SER A 17 -22.28 -15.96 -7.31
C SER A 17 -23.64 -16.71 -7.31
N PRO A 18 -24.74 -16.17 -6.75
CA PRO A 18 -26.04 -16.84 -6.81
C PRO A 18 -26.61 -17.01 -8.23
N LEU A 19 -26.10 -16.26 -9.20
CA LEU A 19 -26.50 -16.33 -10.61
C LEU A 19 -25.55 -17.21 -11.44
N ASN A 20 -24.58 -17.88 -10.81
CA ASN A 20 -23.51 -18.64 -11.48
C ASN A 20 -22.72 -17.82 -12.52
N ILE A 21 -22.61 -16.51 -12.30
CA ILE A 21 -21.80 -15.63 -13.16
C ILE A 21 -20.39 -15.60 -12.61
N THR A 22 -19.43 -15.94 -13.45
CA THR A 22 -18.00 -15.88 -13.13
C THR A 22 -17.44 -14.50 -13.50
N VAL A 23 -16.71 -13.92 -12.56
CA VAL A 23 -16.06 -12.61 -12.72
C VAL A 23 -14.56 -12.80 -12.59
N ARG A 24 -13.76 -12.28 -13.53
CA ARG A 24 -12.30 -12.37 -13.50
C ARG A 24 -11.63 -11.02 -13.67
N GLU A 25 -10.48 -10.88 -13.01
CA GLU A 25 -9.61 -9.72 -13.12
C GLU A 25 -8.62 -9.89 -14.29
N LEU A 26 -8.41 -8.82 -15.04
CA LEU A 26 -7.48 -8.74 -16.15
C LEU A 26 -6.63 -7.47 -16.04
N THR A 27 -5.61 -7.50 -15.18
CA THR A 27 -4.75 -6.35 -14.89
C THR A 27 -3.26 -6.73 -14.86
N GLY A 28 -2.38 -5.78 -15.19
CA GLY A 28 -0.92 -5.96 -15.11
C GLY A 28 -0.43 -7.22 -15.81
N ASP A 29 0.31 -8.06 -15.07
CA ASP A 29 0.91 -9.31 -15.58
C ASP A 29 -0.05 -10.50 -15.67
N MET A 30 -1.29 -10.37 -15.16
CA MET A 30 -2.25 -11.47 -15.28
C MET A 30 -2.64 -11.67 -16.74
N GLN A 31 -2.56 -12.92 -17.17
CA GLN A 31 -3.04 -13.41 -18.46
C GLN A 31 -4.10 -14.46 -18.16
N LEU A 32 -5.29 -14.29 -18.74
CA LEU A 32 -6.32 -15.32 -18.71
C LEU A 32 -6.04 -16.31 -19.83
N TYR A 33 -6.09 -17.60 -19.50
CA TYR A 33 -6.02 -18.65 -20.51
C TYR A 33 -7.35 -18.74 -21.26
N LYS A 34 -7.33 -19.25 -22.49
CA LYS A 34 -8.53 -19.34 -23.36
C LYS A 34 -9.72 -20.01 -22.67
N ASN A 35 -9.47 -21.11 -21.95
CA ASN A 35 -10.51 -21.85 -21.22
C ASN A 35 -11.14 -21.00 -20.10
N GLU A 36 -10.31 -20.28 -19.34
CA GLU A 36 -10.82 -19.41 -18.27
C GLU A 36 -11.66 -18.26 -18.83
N LEU A 37 -11.33 -17.78 -20.02
CA LEU A 37 -12.05 -16.70 -20.66
C LEU A 37 -13.40 -17.16 -21.25
N GLU A 38 -13.46 -18.36 -21.83
CA GLU A 38 -14.72 -18.97 -22.28
C GLU A 38 -15.68 -19.22 -21.12
N GLU A 39 -15.14 -19.54 -19.94
CA GLU A 39 -15.92 -19.70 -18.71
C GLU A 39 -16.32 -18.37 -18.06
N THR A 40 -15.68 -17.25 -18.43
CA THR A 40 -15.85 -15.93 -17.80
C THR A 40 -16.98 -15.12 -18.45
N GLN A 41 -17.97 -14.68 -17.67
CA GLN A 41 -19.04 -13.79 -18.17
C GLN A 41 -18.77 -12.30 -17.93
N MET A 42 -17.98 -11.94 -16.92
CA MET A 42 -17.64 -10.55 -16.61
C MET A 42 -16.14 -10.39 -16.40
N ILE A 43 -15.54 -9.43 -17.10
CA ILE A 43 -14.12 -9.13 -17.01
C ILE A 43 -13.95 -7.73 -16.41
N VAL A 44 -13.08 -7.62 -15.41
CA VAL A 44 -12.68 -6.34 -14.82
C VAL A 44 -11.24 -6.07 -15.23
N ALA A 45 -11.01 -5.04 -16.05
CA ALA A 45 -9.70 -4.71 -16.61
C ALA A 45 -9.30 -3.26 -16.33
N THR A 46 -8.00 -2.96 -16.38
CA THR A 46 -7.55 -1.55 -16.48
C THR A 46 -7.65 -1.07 -17.92
N PRO A 47 -7.83 0.24 -18.17
CA PRO A 47 -7.92 0.79 -19.52
C PRO A 47 -6.74 0.39 -20.40
N GLU A 48 -5.52 0.41 -19.86
CA GLU A 48 -4.29 0.10 -20.59
C GLU A 48 -4.23 -1.38 -20.98
N LYS A 49 -4.65 -2.28 -20.07
CA LYS A 49 -4.67 -3.72 -20.34
C LYS A 49 -5.75 -4.06 -21.35
N TRP A 50 -6.92 -3.43 -21.25
CA TRP A 50 -8.00 -3.58 -22.22
C TRP A 50 -7.54 -3.16 -23.61
N ASP A 51 -6.90 -1.99 -23.71
CA ASP A 51 -6.40 -1.43 -24.96
C ASP A 51 -5.39 -2.36 -25.66
N VAL A 52 -4.42 -2.89 -24.89
CA VAL A 52 -3.44 -3.87 -25.40
C VAL A 52 -4.10 -5.14 -25.94
N ILE A 53 -5.15 -5.62 -25.28
CA ILE A 53 -5.85 -6.85 -25.68
C ILE A 53 -6.71 -6.61 -26.91
N THR A 54 -7.35 -5.45 -27.02
CA THR A 54 -8.13 -5.08 -28.19
C THR A 54 -7.26 -4.77 -29.42
N HIS A 55 -6.02 -4.33 -29.22
CA HIS A 55 -5.08 -4.02 -30.31
C HIS A 55 -4.18 -5.19 -30.74
N LYS A 56 -3.93 -6.18 -29.89
CA LYS A 56 -3.17 -7.38 -30.29
C LYS A 56 -4.03 -8.25 -31.21
N SER A 57 -3.54 -8.47 -32.44
CA SER A 57 -4.14 -9.31 -33.49
C SER A 57 -4.12 -10.83 -33.19
N SER A 58 -4.11 -11.23 -31.93
CA SER A 58 -4.12 -12.63 -31.51
C SER A 58 -5.55 -13.07 -31.19
N HIS A 59 -6.21 -13.75 -32.14
CA HIS A 59 -7.42 -14.61 -32.08
C HIS A 59 -8.66 -14.17 -31.26
N MET A 60 -8.64 -13.02 -30.58
CA MET A 60 -9.71 -12.51 -29.72
C MET A 60 -9.89 -11.02 -29.87
N SER A 61 -9.91 -10.56 -31.10
CA SER A 61 -10.50 -9.27 -31.44
C SER A 61 -11.98 -9.32 -31.08
N LEU A 62 -12.34 -8.81 -29.89
CA LEU A 62 -13.74 -8.55 -29.53
C LEU A 62 -14.43 -7.66 -30.57
N SER A 63 -13.67 -6.86 -31.32
CA SER A 63 -14.13 -6.17 -32.53
C SER A 63 -14.69 -7.13 -33.60
N MET A 64 -14.04 -8.27 -33.88
CA MET A 64 -14.60 -9.30 -34.78
C MET A 64 -15.87 -9.93 -34.20
N LEU A 65 -15.95 -10.10 -32.88
CA LEU A 65 -17.18 -10.62 -32.25
C LEU A 65 -18.34 -9.65 -32.51
N VAL A 66 -18.15 -8.35 -32.29
CA VAL A 66 -19.15 -7.30 -32.58
C VAL A 66 -19.54 -7.28 -34.06
N GLU A 67 -18.55 -7.36 -34.95
CA GLU A 67 -18.79 -7.39 -36.40
C GLU A 67 -19.58 -8.64 -36.82
N SER A 68 -19.30 -9.79 -36.22
CA SER A 68 -19.95 -11.07 -36.52
C SER A 68 -21.33 -11.22 -35.90
N THR A 69 -21.55 -10.70 -34.68
CA THR A 69 -22.84 -10.82 -33.97
C THR A 69 -23.81 -9.71 -34.38
N GLN A 70 -23.33 -8.63 -35.02
CA GLN A 70 -24.12 -7.44 -35.36
C GLN A 70 -24.87 -6.85 -34.15
N THR A 71 -24.38 -7.09 -32.94
CA THR A 71 -24.97 -6.58 -31.70
C THR A 71 -24.18 -5.38 -31.21
N MET A 72 -24.84 -4.23 -31.08
CA MET A 72 -24.24 -3.03 -30.50
C MET A 72 -23.86 -3.27 -29.03
N ILE A 73 -22.65 -2.86 -28.63
CA ILE A 73 -22.21 -2.92 -27.23
C ILE A 73 -22.86 -1.78 -26.45
N ARG A 74 -23.41 -2.09 -25.26
CA ARG A 74 -23.84 -1.07 -24.31
C ARG A 74 -22.63 -0.58 -23.50
N ILE A 75 -22.34 0.72 -23.61
CA ILE A 75 -21.29 1.39 -22.84
C ILE A 75 -21.92 2.13 -21.67
N VAL A 76 -21.38 1.93 -20.47
CA VAL A 76 -21.77 2.68 -19.26
C VAL A 76 -20.53 3.37 -18.71
N GLY A 77 -20.50 4.70 -18.80
CA GLY A 77 -19.43 5.51 -18.23
C GLY A 77 -19.78 5.96 -16.81
N LEU A 78 -18.86 5.72 -15.86
CA LEU A 78 -18.93 6.27 -14.51
C LEU A 78 -17.85 7.34 -14.39
N SER A 79 -18.22 8.53 -13.92
CA SER A 79 -17.28 9.65 -13.77
C SER A 79 -17.58 10.44 -12.51
N ALA A 80 -16.56 11.14 -12.00
CA ALA A 80 -16.76 12.20 -11.05
C ALA A 80 -17.51 13.37 -11.71
N THR A 81 -18.24 14.16 -10.92
CA THR A 81 -18.87 15.39 -11.43
C THR A 81 -17.81 16.43 -11.76
N LEU A 82 -17.44 16.51 -13.03
CA LEU A 82 -16.49 17.46 -13.58
C LEU A 82 -17.17 18.33 -14.64
N PRO A 83 -16.65 19.55 -14.88
CA PRO A 83 -17.01 20.33 -16.07
C PRO A 83 -16.79 19.49 -17.35
N ASN A 84 -17.59 19.72 -18.39
CA ASN A 84 -17.51 19.07 -19.71
C ASN A 84 -17.99 17.60 -19.78
N TYR A 85 -18.86 17.17 -18.86
CA TYR A 85 -19.46 15.83 -18.88
C TYR A 85 -20.30 15.50 -20.14
N LEU A 86 -20.69 16.51 -20.93
CA LEU A 86 -21.49 16.36 -22.15
C LEU A 86 -20.69 15.84 -23.35
N GLU A 87 -19.37 16.04 -23.39
CA GLU A 87 -18.58 15.89 -24.62
C GLU A 87 -17.88 14.53 -24.76
N PHE A 88 -17.74 13.77 -23.66
CA PHE A 88 -16.80 12.65 -23.61
C PHE A 88 -17.28 11.38 -24.35
N LEU A 89 -18.52 10.96 -24.14
CA LEU A 89 -19.06 9.69 -24.68
C LEU A 89 -20.16 9.87 -25.73
N ARG A 90 -20.44 11.13 -26.15
CA ARG A 90 -21.53 11.47 -27.08
C ARG A 90 -22.87 10.79 -26.72
N VAL A 91 -23.14 10.70 -25.43
CA VAL A 91 -24.35 10.05 -24.89
C VAL A 91 -25.54 10.94 -25.18
N ASN A 92 -26.70 10.33 -25.49
CA ASN A 92 -27.95 11.07 -25.63
C ASN A 92 -28.29 11.78 -24.30
N PRO A 93 -28.36 13.13 -24.26
CA PRO A 93 -28.60 13.89 -23.04
C PRO A 93 -29.94 13.59 -22.35
N GLU A 94 -30.96 13.18 -23.09
CA GLU A 94 -32.32 13.02 -22.56
C GLU A 94 -32.56 11.63 -21.94
N ALA A 95 -31.89 10.59 -22.46
CA ALA A 95 -32.16 9.21 -22.07
C ALA A 95 -30.98 8.51 -21.38
N GLY A 96 -29.74 8.96 -21.62
CA GLY A 96 -28.54 8.25 -21.18
C GLY A 96 -27.64 9.03 -20.22
N LEU A 97 -27.90 10.33 -20.02
CA LEU A 97 -27.03 11.18 -19.24
C LEU A 97 -27.62 11.46 -17.85
N PHE A 98 -26.88 11.04 -16.82
CA PHE A 98 -27.25 11.27 -15.44
C PHE A 98 -26.20 12.13 -14.74
N PHE A 99 -26.64 13.25 -14.16
CA PHE A 99 -25.77 14.20 -13.48
C PHE A 99 -26.19 14.38 -12.01
N PHE A 100 -25.28 14.03 -11.10
CA PHE A 100 -25.55 14.02 -9.65
C PHE A 100 -24.63 15.00 -8.92
N ILE A 101 -25.15 16.18 -8.57
CA ILE A 101 -24.39 17.17 -7.77
C ILE A 101 -24.06 16.64 -6.35
N SER A 102 -23.19 17.36 -5.63
CA SER A 102 -22.71 16.96 -4.29
C SER A 102 -23.81 16.68 -3.27
N SER A 103 -25.01 17.25 -3.45
CA SER A 103 -26.17 17.01 -2.58
C SER A 103 -26.74 15.59 -2.67
N TYR A 104 -26.44 14.84 -3.74
CA TYR A 104 -26.86 13.44 -3.91
C TYR A 104 -25.98 12.43 -3.16
N ARG A 105 -24.89 12.87 -2.53
CA ARG A 105 -24.06 11.98 -1.69
C ARG A 105 -24.89 11.49 -0.49
N SER A 106 -24.96 10.18 -0.30
CA SER A 106 -25.66 9.54 0.81
C SER A 106 -25.19 10.06 2.18
N VAL A 107 -23.92 10.46 2.27
CA VAL A 107 -23.36 11.19 3.41
C VAL A 107 -22.72 12.47 2.87
N ARG A 108 -23.25 13.63 3.28
CA ARG A 108 -22.72 14.93 2.86
C ARG A 108 -21.30 15.10 3.38
N LEU A 109 -20.38 15.45 2.48
CA LEU A 109 -18.99 15.71 2.81
C LEU A 109 -18.79 17.20 3.06
N ALA A 110 -18.45 17.59 4.28
CA ALA A 110 -17.92 18.91 4.57
C ALA A 110 -16.42 18.93 4.24
N GLN A 111 -15.98 19.89 3.40
CA GLN A 111 -14.58 20.04 3.02
C GLN A 111 -13.98 21.24 3.76
N GLN A 112 -12.76 21.06 4.29
CA GLN A 112 -11.97 22.13 4.88
C GLN A 112 -10.56 22.07 4.30
N TYR A 113 -10.13 23.16 3.67
CA TYR A 113 -8.78 23.29 3.13
C TYR A 113 -7.93 24.10 4.11
N ILE A 114 -6.76 23.57 4.48
CA ILE A 114 -5.80 24.23 5.37
C ILE A 114 -4.53 24.45 4.57
N GLY A 115 -4.34 25.69 4.10
CA GLY A 115 -3.10 26.10 3.45
C GLY A 115 -2.02 26.37 4.50
N ILE A 116 -0.80 25.89 4.24
CA ILE A 116 0.38 26.15 5.08
C ILE A 116 1.29 27.08 4.28
N SER A 117 1.46 28.31 4.76
CA SER A 117 2.23 29.35 4.07
C SER A 117 3.73 29.35 4.42
N GLU A 118 4.20 28.34 5.15
CA GLU A 118 5.59 28.25 5.60
C GLU A 118 6.53 27.86 4.45
N GLN A 119 7.64 28.59 4.32
CA GLN A 119 8.62 28.41 3.23
C GLN A 119 9.74 27.44 3.62
N ASN A 120 10.08 27.37 4.91
CA ASN A 120 11.08 26.43 5.39
C ASN A 120 10.47 25.01 5.43
N PHE A 121 11.10 24.04 4.74
CA PHE A 121 10.61 22.66 4.62
C PHE A 121 10.41 21.97 5.97
N THR A 122 11.35 22.09 6.90
CA THR A 122 11.27 21.44 8.22
C THR A 122 10.14 22.04 9.05
N ALA A 123 10.08 23.37 9.12
CA ALA A 123 9.03 24.08 9.83
C ALA A 123 7.64 23.85 9.19
N HIS A 124 7.59 23.69 7.87
CA HIS A 124 6.37 23.35 7.13
C HIS A 124 5.82 21.99 7.56
N ILE A 125 6.68 20.96 7.64
CA ILE A 125 6.28 19.61 8.08
C ILE A 125 5.82 19.62 9.54
N GLU A 126 6.57 20.29 10.43
CA GLU A 126 6.19 20.40 11.84
C GLU A 126 4.82 21.08 12.00
N LEU A 127 4.61 22.20 11.30
CA LEU A 127 3.35 22.93 11.31
C LEU A 127 2.21 22.09 10.70
N GLN A 128 2.49 21.33 9.63
CA GLN A 128 1.52 20.41 9.03
C GLN A 128 1.07 19.34 10.02
N ASN A 129 2.02 18.71 10.70
CA ASN A 129 1.75 17.68 11.69
C ASN A 129 0.95 18.23 12.87
N GLU A 130 1.33 19.41 13.37
CA GLU A 130 0.62 20.09 14.45
C GLU A 130 -0.83 20.41 14.06
N ARG A 131 -1.06 20.94 12.85
CA ARG A 131 -2.40 21.27 12.35
C ARG A 131 -3.25 20.02 12.12
N CYS A 132 -2.66 18.96 11.58
CA CYS A 132 -3.31 17.67 11.42
C CYS A 132 -3.78 17.11 12.77
N TYR A 133 -2.88 17.08 13.76
CA TYR A 133 -3.18 16.60 15.10
C TYR A 133 -4.32 17.40 15.76
N LYS A 134 -4.26 18.74 15.72
CA LYS A 134 -5.32 19.59 16.27
C LYS A 134 -6.67 19.30 15.62
N LYS A 135 -6.71 19.13 14.30
CA LYS A 135 -7.95 18.82 13.57
C LYS A 135 -8.49 17.43 13.89
N PHE A 136 -7.61 16.46 14.03
CA PHE A 136 -7.96 15.12 14.45
C PHE A 136 -8.62 15.11 15.84
N VAL A 137 -8.00 15.78 16.82
CA VAL A 137 -8.55 15.91 18.18
C VAL A 137 -9.89 16.66 18.19
N GLU A 138 -10.01 17.74 17.42
CA GLU A 138 -11.27 18.48 17.27
C GLU A 138 -12.38 17.59 16.70
N SER A 139 -12.06 16.76 15.72
CA SER A 139 -13.00 15.84 15.07
C SER A 139 -13.46 14.74 16.03
N LEU A 140 -12.54 14.19 16.83
CA LEU A 140 -12.85 13.25 17.90
C LEU A 140 -13.78 13.85 18.96
N ARG A 141 -13.53 15.11 19.38
CA ARG A 141 -14.39 15.81 20.35
C ARG A 141 -15.80 16.06 19.82
N LYS A 142 -15.96 16.23 18.51
CA LYS A 142 -17.27 16.35 17.84
C LYS A 142 -18.00 15.00 17.69
N GLY A 143 -17.41 13.90 18.18
CA GLY A 143 -18.00 12.57 18.13
C GLY A 143 -17.78 11.83 16.81
N TYR A 144 -17.02 12.40 15.87
CA TYR A 144 -16.65 11.71 14.64
C TYR A 144 -15.78 10.48 14.94
N GLN A 145 -16.01 9.40 14.20
CA GLN A 145 -15.30 8.15 14.39
C GLN A 145 -13.91 8.23 13.75
N ALA A 146 -12.86 7.96 14.53
CA ALA A 146 -11.54 7.69 13.99
C ALA A 146 -11.45 6.19 13.67
N MET A 147 -11.33 5.88 12.38
CA MET A 147 -11.07 4.51 11.91
C MET A 147 -9.57 4.24 12.04
N PHE A 148 -9.19 3.52 13.10
CA PHE A 148 -7.78 3.24 13.42
C PHE A 148 -7.33 1.84 12.97
N ILE A 149 -8.24 1.02 12.47
CA ILE A 149 -8.01 -0.40 12.15
C ILE A 149 -7.03 -0.56 10.97
N SER A 150 -7.11 0.32 9.97
CA SER A 150 -6.28 0.23 8.76
C SER A 150 -4.78 0.41 9.03
N SER A 151 -4.43 1.21 10.05
CA SER A 151 -3.05 1.55 10.41
C SER A 151 -2.55 0.80 11.65
N LEU A 152 -3.32 -0.15 12.18
CA LEU A 152 -2.92 -0.92 13.38
C LEU A 152 -1.58 -1.63 13.17
N LYS A 153 -1.36 -2.18 11.98
CA LYS A 153 -0.11 -2.87 11.59
C LYS A 153 1.10 -1.92 11.63
N ASP A 154 0.96 -0.70 11.14
CA ASP A 154 2.07 0.25 11.03
C ASP A 154 2.41 0.83 12.40
N ASN A 155 1.38 1.09 13.22
CA ASN A 155 1.55 1.54 14.60
C ASN A 155 2.17 0.47 15.49
N LEU A 156 1.75 -0.81 15.34
CA LEU A 156 2.35 -1.92 16.05
C LEU A 156 3.83 -2.08 15.67
N ASN A 157 4.14 -1.97 14.38
CA ASN A 157 5.53 -2.02 13.90
C ASN A 157 6.39 -0.91 14.52
N ALA A 158 5.86 0.32 14.61
CA ALA A 158 6.59 1.45 15.18
C ALA A 158 6.88 1.29 16.69
N GLU A 159 5.99 0.67 17.46
CA GLU A 159 6.21 0.41 18.89
C GLU A 159 7.21 -0.72 19.14
N VAL A 160 7.21 -1.73 18.26
CA VAL A 160 8.19 -2.82 18.31
C VAL A 160 9.56 -2.29 17.92
N ALA A 161 9.65 -1.50 16.86
CA ALA A 161 10.91 -0.89 16.43
C ALA A 161 11.53 -0.01 17.53
N ARG A 162 10.69 0.63 18.35
CA ARG A 162 11.10 1.39 19.54
C ARG A 162 11.46 0.55 20.75
N GLY A 163 11.20 -0.76 20.72
CA GLY A 163 11.41 -1.67 21.85
C GLY A 163 10.38 -1.53 22.97
N THR A 164 9.32 -0.73 22.79
CA THR A 164 8.23 -0.59 23.77
C THR A 164 7.40 -1.88 23.88
N VAL A 165 7.27 -2.60 22.77
CA VAL A 165 6.49 -3.84 22.65
C VAL A 165 7.39 -4.96 22.20
N THR A 166 7.61 -5.94 23.08
CA THR A 166 8.55 -7.05 22.87
C THR A 166 7.92 -8.42 22.94
N ASN A 167 6.62 -8.53 23.28
CA ASN A 167 5.86 -9.78 23.31
C ASN A 167 4.36 -9.56 23.05
N VAL A 168 3.59 -10.64 22.81
CA VAL A 168 2.15 -10.57 22.49
C VAL A 168 1.38 -9.96 23.65
N LYS A 169 1.80 -10.22 24.88
CA LYS A 169 1.15 -9.73 26.09
C LYS A 169 1.26 -8.20 26.17
N GLU A 170 2.46 -7.66 25.99
CA GLU A 170 2.71 -6.21 25.89
C GLU A 170 1.96 -5.58 24.71
N ALA A 171 1.92 -6.25 23.56
CA ALA A 171 1.15 -5.77 22.41
C ALA A 171 -0.37 -5.72 22.70
N CYS A 172 -0.88 -6.68 23.46
CA CYS A 172 -2.28 -6.67 23.91
C CYS A 172 -2.50 -5.56 24.95
N GLU A 173 -1.61 -5.37 25.92
CA GLU A 173 -1.69 -4.27 26.89
C GLU A 173 -1.67 -2.92 26.18
N TRP A 174 -0.73 -2.72 25.25
CA TRP A 174 -0.64 -1.55 24.38
C TRP A 174 -1.95 -1.28 23.64
N LEU A 175 -2.48 -2.27 22.91
CA LEU A 175 -3.77 -2.13 22.21
C LEU A 175 -4.92 -1.84 23.18
N GLY A 176 -4.83 -2.34 24.41
CA GLY A 176 -5.83 -2.14 25.48
C GLY A 176 -5.95 -0.69 25.92
N TYR A 177 -4.82 0.03 25.93
CA TYR A 177 -4.76 1.45 26.21
C TYR A 177 -5.12 2.34 25.01
N MET A 178 -5.19 1.77 23.81
CA MET A 178 -5.56 2.54 22.62
C MET A 178 -7.05 2.91 22.64
N TYR A 179 -7.33 4.13 22.19
CA TYR A 179 -8.69 4.65 22.03
C TYR A 179 -9.59 3.72 21.20
N LEU A 180 -9.01 3.01 20.22
CA LEU A 180 -9.70 2.01 19.40
C LEU A 180 -10.35 0.91 20.26
N PHE A 181 -9.60 0.31 21.19
CA PHE A 181 -10.09 -0.81 21.99
C PHE A 181 -11.11 -0.37 23.05
N ILE A 182 -10.91 0.82 23.61
CA ILE A 182 -11.90 1.45 24.51
C ILE A 182 -13.25 1.63 23.77
N ARG A 183 -13.23 2.07 22.51
CA ARG A 183 -14.44 2.24 21.68
C ARG A 183 -15.06 0.91 21.26
N MET A 184 -14.26 -0.11 20.96
CA MET A 184 -14.75 -1.47 20.68
C MET A 184 -15.52 -2.04 21.86
N ARG A 185 -15.09 -1.79 23.10
CA ARG A 185 -15.81 -2.22 24.31
C ARG A 185 -17.11 -1.43 24.54
N LEU A 186 -17.13 -0.15 24.19
CA LEU A 186 -18.31 0.71 24.38
C LEU A 186 -19.38 0.50 23.30
N ASN A 187 -18.99 0.23 22.05
CA ASN A 187 -19.92 0.03 20.93
C ASN A 187 -19.45 -1.12 20.00
N PRO A 188 -19.53 -2.40 20.45
CA PRO A 188 -18.93 -3.54 19.74
C PRO A 188 -19.47 -3.77 18.32
N LEU A 189 -20.78 -3.59 18.13
CA LEU A 189 -21.45 -3.82 16.83
C LEU A 189 -20.89 -2.96 15.70
N VAL A 190 -20.49 -1.72 16.01
CA VAL A 190 -19.95 -0.77 15.02
C VAL A 190 -18.62 -1.26 14.44
N TYR A 191 -17.91 -2.10 15.19
CA TYR A 191 -16.62 -2.68 14.82
C TYR A 191 -16.75 -4.12 14.29
N GLY A 192 -17.96 -4.54 13.93
CA GLY A 192 -18.21 -5.89 13.41
C GLY A 192 -18.04 -6.99 14.45
N ILE A 193 -18.25 -6.69 15.74
CA ILE A 193 -18.24 -7.67 16.83
C ILE A 193 -19.70 -8.04 17.11
N GLY A 194 -20.05 -9.30 16.90
CA GLY A 194 -21.38 -9.83 17.18
C GLY A 194 -21.72 -9.84 18.67
N TRP A 195 -23.01 -9.83 19.01
CA TRP A 195 -23.46 -9.91 20.40
C TRP A 195 -23.06 -11.23 21.07
N ASP A 196 -23.03 -12.31 20.30
CA ASP A 196 -22.52 -13.62 20.69
C ASP A 196 -21.05 -13.57 21.14
N GLU A 197 -20.20 -12.84 20.42
CA GLU A 197 -18.80 -12.62 20.80
C GLU A 197 -18.67 -11.78 22.07
N VAL A 198 -19.51 -10.75 22.25
CA VAL A 198 -19.49 -9.88 23.44
C VAL A 198 -19.98 -10.62 24.70
N VAL A 199 -20.97 -11.50 24.55
CA VAL A 199 -21.49 -12.31 25.66
C VAL A 199 -20.47 -13.37 26.08
N ALA A 200 -19.76 -13.97 25.12
CA ALA A 200 -18.71 -14.95 25.40
C ALA A 200 -17.43 -14.31 25.98
N ASP A 201 -17.08 -13.09 25.56
CA ASP A 201 -15.94 -12.33 26.06
C ASP A 201 -16.28 -10.84 26.30
N PRO A 202 -16.83 -10.50 27.48
CA PRO A 202 -17.18 -9.12 27.83
C PRO A 202 -15.97 -8.17 27.91
N SER A 203 -14.76 -8.71 28.02
CA SER A 203 -13.52 -7.94 28.07
C SER A 203 -12.92 -7.69 26.68
N LEU A 204 -13.40 -8.40 25.65
CA LEU A 204 -12.87 -8.46 24.29
C LEU A 204 -11.37 -8.82 24.22
N SER A 205 -10.82 -9.48 25.24
CA SER A 205 -9.40 -9.84 25.31
C SER A 205 -9.01 -10.94 24.30
N LEU A 206 -9.94 -11.82 23.93
CA LEU A 206 -9.76 -12.77 22.83
C LEU A 206 -9.69 -12.03 21.48
N LYS A 207 -10.62 -11.09 21.24
CA LYS A 207 -10.64 -10.27 20.02
C LYS A 207 -9.37 -9.44 19.89
N GLN A 208 -8.88 -8.89 21.00
CA GLN A 208 -7.62 -8.15 21.09
C GLN A 208 -6.42 -8.98 20.62
N ARG A 209 -6.28 -10.21 21.13
CA ARG A 209 -5.22 -11.14 20.73
C ARG A 209 -5.31 -11.48 19.24
N VAL A 210 -6.53 -11.70 18.73
CA VAL A 210 -6.75 -12.00 17.30
C VAL A 210 -6.32 -10.83 16.42
N LEU A 211 -6.63 -9.58 16.79
CA LEU A 211 -6.22 -8.39 16.06
C LEU A 211 -4.69 -8.23 16.02
N ILE A 212 -4.03 -8.40 17.18
CA ILE A 212 -2.56 -8.36 17.26
C ILE A 212 -1.93 -9.49 16.46
N ALA A 213 -2.44 -10.72 16.56
CA ALA A 213 -1.92 -11.86 15.84
C ALA A 213 -2.09 -11.71 14.31
N ASN A 214 -3.19 -11.12 13.85
CA ASN A 214 -3.40 -10.83 12.43
C ASN A 214 -2.46 -9.72 11.94
N ALA A 215 -2.27 -8.65 12.73
CA ALA A 215 -1.33 -7.57 12.41
C ALA A 215 0.12 -8.10 12.37
N ALA A 216 0.53 -8.91 13.34
CA ALA A 216 1.85 -9.54 13.39
C ALA A 216 2.07 -10.50 12.21
N ARG A 217 1.08 -11.33 11.85
CA ARG A 217 1.14 -12.19 10.65
C ARG A 217 1.25 -11.38 9.35
N ALA A 218 0.54 -10.24 9.27
CA ALA A 218 0.63 -9.36 8.11
C ALA A 218 2.02 -8.69 8.00
N LEU A 219 2.63 -8.33 9.14
CA LEU A 219 3.99 -7.80 9.19
C LEU A 219 5.04 -8.87 8.84
N ASP A 220 4.88 -10.10 9.33
CA ASP A 220 5.77 -11.24 9.03
C ASP A 220 5.73 -11.59 7.53
N LYS A 221 4.53 -11.57 6.93
CA LYS A 221 4.33 -11.79 5.49
C LYS A 221 5.04 -10.75 4.63
N ASN A 222 5.23 -9.52 5.13
CA ASN A 222 5.93 -8.45 4.43
C ASN A 222 7.45 -8.47 4.69
N GLU A 223 7.98 -9.53 5.29
CA GLU A 223 9.41 -9.70 5.65
C GLU A 223 9.98 -8.62 6.58
N MET A 224 9.16 -7.72 7.12
CA MET A 224 9.58 -6.63 8.00
C MET A 224 10.06 -7.10 9.38
N LEU A 225 9.93 -8.41 9.69
CA LEU A 225 10.14 -8.99 11.02
C LEU A 225 11.34 -9.95 11.14
N ARG A 226 12.13 -10.14 10.08
CA ARG A 226 13.23 -11.11 10.12
C ARG A 226 14.56 -10.50 10.51
N ARG A 227 15.15 -11.15 11.53
CA ARG A 227 16.57 -11.31 11.95
C ARG A 227 17.44 -10.06 11.98
N HIS A 228 18.46 -10.08 12.83
CA HIS A 228 19.59 -9.17 12.67
C HIS A 228 20.09 -9.29 11.23
N MET A 229 19.75 -8.31 10.40
CA MET A 229 20.27 -8.20 9.06
C MET A 229 21.71 -7.70 9.19
N ASN A 230 22.62 -8.37 8.50
CA ASN A 230 23.98 -7.86 8.38
C ASN A 230 23.97 -6.53 7.61
N GLU A 231 25.01 -5.69 7.75
CA GLU A 231 25.01 -4.37 7.12
C GLU A 231 24.73 -4.45 5.60
N THR A 232 25.25 -5.49 4.96
CA THR A 232 25.00 -5.80 3.54
C THR A 232 23.55 -6.08 3.21
N GLU A 233 22.82 -6.80 4.07
CA GLU A 233 21.42 -7.19 3.84
C GLU A 233 20.47 -6.01 4.04
N VAL A 234 20.79 -5.10 4.97
CA VAL A 234 20.01 -3.87 5.14
C VAL A 234 20.17 -2.93 3.95
N ILE A 235 21.39 -2.76 3.43
CA ILE A 235 21.64 -1.96 2.22
C ILE A 235 20.86 -2.53 1.05
N ASP A 236 20.90 -3.85 0.88
CA ASP A 236 20.16 -4.55 -0.17
C ASP A 236 18.64 -4.35 -0.02
N MET A 237 18.10 -4.49 1.20
CA MET A 237 16.69 -4.21 1.48
C MET A 237 16.30 -2.75 1.14
N VAL A 238 17.09 -1.76 1.58
CA VAL A 238 16.83 -0.34 1.28
C VAL A 238 16.89 -0.10 -0.23
N ALA A 239 17.82 -0.75 -0.93
CA ALA A 239 17.93 -0.67 -2.38
C ALA A 239 16.69 -1.21 -3.10
N HIS A 240 15.92 -2.10 -2.48
CA HIS A 240 14.64 -2.63 -2.99
C HIS A 240 13.41 -1.82 -2.55
N SER A 241 13.58 -0.73 -1.81
CA SER A 241 12.46 0.13 -1.37
C SER A 241 11.70 0.72 -2.55
N SER A 242 10.36 0.62 -2.50
CA SER A 242 9.45 1.24 -3.47
C SER A 242 9.54 2.78 -3.46
N GLU A 243 10.12 3.38 -2.42
CA GLU A 243 10.31 4.83 -2.36
C GLU A 243 11.44 5.34 -3.25
N ILE A 244 12.32 4.45 -3.72
CA ILE A 244 13.45 4.76 -4.61
C ILE A 244 13.13 4.26 -6.04
N GLU A 245 11.89 4.47 -6.49
CA GLU A 245 11.42 3.94 -7.78
C GLU A 245 12.09 4.62 -8.99
N ASN A 246 12.45 5.90 -8.85
CA ASN A 246 12.81 6.78 -9.97
C ASN A 246 14.31 6.76 -10.38
N ILE A 247 15.16 5.95 -9.73
CA ILE A 247 16.58 5.85 -10.10
C ILE A 247 16.74 4.84 -11.23
N VAL A 248 17.40 5.28 -12.31
CA VAL A 248 17.71 4.49 -13.50
C VAL A 248 19.22 4.37 -13.63
N VAL A 249 19.70 3.20 -14.08
CA VAL A 249 21.10 2.98 -14.42
C VAL A 249 21.33 3.43 -15.85
N ARG A 250 22.32 4.29 -16.07
CA ARG A 250 22.68 4.83 -17.39
C ARG A 250 24.01 4.22 -17.85
N ASP A 251 24.21 4.13 -19.16
CA ASP A 251 25.43 3.51 -19.72
C ASP A 251 26.70 4.34 -19.42
N GLU A 252 26.55 5.67 -19.37
CA GLU A 252 27.64 6.63 -19.12
C GLU A 252 28.28 6.55 -17.72
N GLU A 253 27.57 6.02 -16.74
CA GLU A 253 28.02 5.90 -15.33
C GLU A 253 28.54 4.50 -14.98
N GLN A 254 28.44 3.54 -15.90
CA GLN A 254 28.67 2.12 -15.61
C GLN A 254 30.14 1.79 -15.30
N ASN A 255 31.07 2.41 -16.03
CA ASN A 255 32.52 2.26 -15.77
C ASN A 255 32.92 2.88 -14.42
N GLU A 256 32.30 3.99 -14.04
CA GLU A 256 32.57 4.64 -12.76
C GLU A 256 32.00 3.79 -11.60
N LEU A 257 30.79 3.25 -11.76
CA LEU A 257 30.20 2.32 -10.79
C LEU A 257 31.06 1.08 -10.54
N GLU A 258 31.64 0.49 -11.58
CA GLU A 258 32.58 -0.65 -11.44
C GLU A 258 33.85 -0.25 -10.67
N THR A 259 34.37 0.95 -10.91
CA THR A 259 35.55 1.49 -10.21
C THR A 259 35.24 1.77 -8.73
N LEU A 260 34.05 2.28 -8.43
CA LEU A 260 33.60 2.63 -7.08
C LEU A 260 33.32 1.39 -6.22
N VAL A 261 32.84 0.30 -6.83
CA VAL A 261 32.69 -1.00 -6.15
C VAL A 261 34.02 -1.53 -5.64
N GLN A 262 35.10 -1.36 -6.41
CA GLN A 262 36.43 -1.87 -6.05
C GLN A 262 37.19 -0.96 -5.08
N SER A 263 36.98 0.35 -5.17
CA SER A 263 37.79 1.34 -4.41
C SER A 263 37.12 1.84 -3.13
N SER A 264 35.78 1.96 -3.11
CA SER A 264 35.07 2.77 -2.12
C SER A 264 33.95 2.03 -1.37
N CYS A 265 33.63 0.79 -1.76
CA CYS A 265 32.59 -0.03 -1.14
C CYS A 265 33.21 -1.15 -0.28
N PRO A 266 33.22 -1.04 1.06
CA PRO A 266 33.74 -2.09 1.94
C PRO A 266 32.82 -3.32 2.04
N LEU A 267 31.55 -3.22 1.63
CA LEU A 267 30.56 -4.29 1.71
C LEU A 267 30.23 -4.85 0.33
N GLU A 268 30.03 -6.16 0.25
CA GLU A 268 29.68 -6.88 -0.98
C GLU A 268 28.37 -6.33 -1.59
N VAL A 269 28.44 -5.80 -2.82
CA VAL A 269 27.27 -5.29 -3.53
C VAL A 269 26.65 -6.40 -4.37
N LYS A 270 25.44 -6.82 -4.02
CA LYS A 270 24.65 -7.76 -4.84
C LYS A 270 23.94 -7.01 -5.96
N GLY A 271 23.99 -7.57 -7.17
CA GLY A 271 23.15 -7.11 -8.27
C GLY A 271 23.67 -5.95 -9.12
N THR A 272 24.99 -5.72 -9.21
CA THR A 272 25.57 -4.90 -10.28
C THR A 272 25.39 -5.59 -11.65
N PRO A 273 25.02 -4.86 -12.73
CA PRO A 273 24.80 -3.42 -12.88
C PRO A 273 23.30 -3.03 -12.81
N LYS A 274 22.47 -3.76 -12.06
CA LYS A 274 21.04 -3.43 -11.92
C LYS A 274 20.86 -2.24 -10.98
N LYS A 275 19.68 -1.63 -11.05
CA LYS A 275 19.22 -0.51 -10.21
C LYS A 275 19.60 -0.66 -8.72
N HIS A 276 19.36 -1.84 -8.15
CA HIS A 276 19.64 -2.11 -6.73
C HIS A 276 21.14 -2.06 -6.41
N GLY A 277 22.00 -2.49 -7.34
CA GLY A 277 23.45 -2.38 -7.21
C GLY A 277 23.91 -0.91 -7.19
N LYS A 278 23.38 -0.08 -8.09
CA LYS A 278 23.66 1.37 -8.11
C LYS A 278 23.28 2.04 -6.79
N ILE A 279 22.07 1.78 -6.28
CA ILE A 279 21.60 2.38 -5.01
C ILE A 279 22.51 1.93 -3.84
N SER A 280 22.90 0.65 -3.81
CA SER A 280 23.78 0.12 -2.77
C SER A 280 25.16 0.78 -2.76
N ILE A 281 25.72 1.07 -3.93
CA ILE A 281 26.99 1.78 -4.10
C ILE A 281 26.88 3.22 -3.59
N LEU A 282 25.81 3.92 -3.97
CA LEU A 282 25.59 5.32 -3.57
C LEU A 282 25.38 5.47 -2.05
N ILE A 283 24.71 4.52 -1.39
CA ILE A 283 24.56 4.50 0.08
C ILE A 283 25.91 4.30 0.76
N GLN A 284 26.76 3.39 0.25
CA GLN A 284 28.10 3.17 0.80
C GLN A 284 29.02 4.37 0.58
N LEU A 285 28.94 5.02 -0.58
CA LEU A 285 29.69 6.24 -0.90
C LEU A 285 29.33 7.43 -0.02
N TYR A 286 28.06 7.55 0.38
CA TYR A 286 27.63 8.55 1.34
C TYR A 286 28.36 8.39 2.69
N ARG A 287 28.61 7.15 3.12
CA ARG A 287 29.37 6.87 4.36
C ARG A 287 30.87 7.06 4.20
N SER A 288 31.43 6.69 3.05
CA SER A 288 32.88 6.77 2.80
C SER A 288 33.35 8.14 2.29
N CYS A 289 32.42 9.07 2.02
CA CYS A 289 32.70 10.39 1.44
C CYS A 289 33.55 10.30 0.15
N GLY A 290 33.29 9.27 -0.67
CA GLY A 290 34.01 9.07 -1.93
C GLY A 290 33.69 10.15 -2.97
N SER A 291 34.66 10.46 -3.82
CA SER A 291 34.48 11.39 -4.94
C SER A 291 33.75 10.70 -6.10
N MET A 292 32.77 11.39 -6.68
CA MET A 292 32.09 10.98 -7.90
C MET A 292 32.29 12.07 -8.97
N ASP A 293 32.61 11.64 -10.18
CA ASP A 293 32.89 12.52 -11.32
C ASP A 293 31.66 12.68 -12.21
N THR A 294 30.85 11.62 -12.37
CA THR A 294 29.66 11.68 -13.23
C THR A 294 28.51 12.45 -12.56
N PHE A 295 28.03 13.50 -13.23
CA PHE A 295 26.96 14.36 -12.74
C PHE A 295 25.65 13.61 -12.42
N SER A 296 25.31 12.55 -13.19
CA SER A 296 24.14 11.72 -12.90
C SER A 296 24.25 11.01 -11.55
N LEU A 297 25.43 10.47 -11.21
CA LEU A 297 25.69 9.82 -9.93
C LEU A 297 25.66 10.81 -8.77
N VAL A 298 26.23 12.01 -8.95
CA VAL A 298 26.18 13.08 -7.94
C VAL A 298 24.74 13.50 -7.64
N SER A 299 23.91 13.68 -8.68
CA SER A 299 22.49 14.00 -8.52
C SER A 299 21.71 12.88 -7.81
N ASP A 300 21.92 11.63 -8.21
CA ASP A 300 21.23 10.48 -7.62
C ASP A 300 21.68 10.23 -6.16
N ALA A 301 22.95 10.46 -5.84
CA ALA A 301 23.47 10.43 -4.48
C ALA A 301 22.87 11.52 -3.59
N ALA A 302 22.74 12.74 -4.10
CA ALA A 302 22.09 13.84 -3.39
C ALA A 302 20.61 13.54 -3.12
N TYR A 303 19.91 12.91 -4.08
CA TYR A 303 18.53 12.47 -3.90
C TYR A 303 18.38 11.42 -2.79
N ILE A 304 19.25 10.39 -2.79
CA ILE A 304 19.25 9.34 -1.75
C ILE A 304 19.56 9.96 -0.38
N SER A 305 20.61 10.78 -0.28
CA SER A 305 21.02 11.45 0.96
C SER A 305 19.91 12.33 1.54
N HIS A 306 19.28 13.16 0.72
CA HIS A 306 18.21 14.04 1.19
C HIS A 306 17.00 13.28 1.75
N ARG A 307 16.68 12.13 1.15
CA ARG A 307 15.48 11.36 1.49
C ARG A 307 15.71 10.33 2.59
N TRP A 308 16.94 9.84 2.76
CA TRP A 308 17.27 8.73 3.66
C TRP A 308 18.33 9.06 4.72
N SER A 309 18.92 10.26 4.75
CA SER A 309 19.93 10.66 5.75
C SER A 309 19.52 10.31 7.18
N HIS A 310 18.32 10.70 7.61
CA HIS A 310 17.80 10.39 8.94
C HIS A 310 17.66 8.88 9.21
N HIS A 311 17.29 8.08 8.20
CA HIS A 311 17.17 6.62 8.32
C HIS A 311 18.55 5.93 8.37
N ILE A 312 19.51 6.43 7.59
CA ILE A 312 20.89 5.93 7.54
C ILE A 312 21.63 6.24 8.86
N ASP A 313 21.41 7.43 9.43
CA ASP A 313 22.01 7.85 10.70
C ASP A 313 21.40 7.13 11.92
N GLN A 314 20.09 6.88 11.92
CA GLN A 314 19.43 6.05 12.94
C GLN A 314 19.90 4.59 12.88
N TRP A 315 20.17 4.08 11.68
CA TRP A 315 20.66 2.73 11.48
C TRP A 315 22.07 2.50 12.02
N ALA A 316 22.95 3.52 11.96
CA ALA A 316 24.29 3.47 12.54
C ALA A 316 24.31 3.45 14.09
N SER A 317 23.22 3.88 14.73
CA SER A 317 23.17 4.10 16.17
C SER A 317 22.44 3.01 16.96
N GLN A 318 21.43 2.32 16.37
CA GLN A 318 20.78 1.16 16.99
C GLN A 318 20.28 0.14 15.95
N PRO A 319 20.67 -1.15 16.03
CA PRO A 319 20.08 -2.18 15.19
C PRO A 319 18.59 -2.38 15.56
N PRO A 320 17.68 -2.56 14.58
CA PRO A 320 16.26 -2.71 14.87
C PRO A 320 15.98 -3.96 15.73
N PRO A 321 15.17 -3.85 16.80
CA PRO A 321 14.80 -4.99 17.63
C PRO A 321 14.03 -6.04 16.84
N SER A 322 14.36 -7.32 17.05
CA SER A 322 13.77 -8.44 16.30
C SER A 322 12.48 -8.96 16.96
N LEU A 323 11.41 -9.06 16.17
CA LEU A 323 10.07 -9.55 16.56
C LEU A 323 10.00 -11.09 16.71
N LEU A 324 11.09 -11.81 16.41
CA LEU A 324 11.15 -13.29 16.46
C LEU A 324 11.07 -13.89 17.88
N LEU A 325 11.17 -13.07 18.93
CA LEU A 325 10.94 -13.52 20.32
C LEU A 325 9.45 -13.59 20.70
N ILE A 326 8.55 -13.00 19.89
CA ILE A 326 7.13 -12.92 20.21
C ILE A 326 6.36 -14.19 19.81
N LEU A 327 6.67 -14.75 18.64
CA LEU A 327 5.90 -15.85 18.06
C LEU A 327 6.52 -17.24 18.31
N SER A 328 7.77 -17.31 18.78
CA SER A 328 8.49 -18.58 18.94
C SER A 328 8.20 -19.31 20.26
N ARG A 329 7.53 -18.68 21.23
CA ARG A 329 7.19 -19.31 22.52
C ARG A 329 5.73 -19.73 22.70
N ASP A 330 4.80 -19.17 21.92
CA ASP A 330 3.36 -19.49 22.01
C ASP A 330 2.77 -19.82 20.64
N ALA A 331 3.31 -20.85 19.97
CA ALA A 331 2.70 -21.40 18.76
C ALA A 331 1.30 -21.96 19.10
N LEU A 332 0.26 -21.16 18.88
CA LEU A 332 -1.11 -21.64 18.79
C LEU A 332 -1.17 -22.69 17.67
N PRO A 333 -1.73 -23.89 17.94
CA PRO A 333 -1.94 -24.86 16.87
C PRO A 333 -2.85 -24.25 15.80
N PRO A 334 -2.64 -24.61 14.52
CA PRO A 334 -3.46 -24.10 13.43
C PRO A 334 -4.95 -24.36 13.72
N PRO A 335 -5.86 -23.47 13.27
CA PRO A 335 -7.29 -23.70 13.44
C PRO A 335 -7.64 -25.03 12.76
N LYS A 336 -8.20 -25.96 13.54
CA LYS A 336 -8.76 -27.19 12.99
C LYS A 336 -9.93 -26.79 12.09
N ASN A 337 -9.84 -27.15 10.81
CA ASN A 337 -10.94 -27.03 9.88
C ASN A 337 -12.17 -27.74 10.48
N VAL A 338 -13.26 -26.99 10.66
CA VAL A 338 -14.62 -27.49 10.84
C VAL A 338 -15.45 -26.88 9.73
#